data_AF-A0A846WGL0-F1
#
_entry.id   AF-A0A846WGL0-F1
#
_cell.length_a   1.000
_cell.length_b   1.000
_cell.length_c   1.000
_cell.angle_alpha   90.00
_cell.angle_beta   90.00
_cell.angle_gamma   90.00
#
_symmetry.space_group_name_H-M   'P 1'
#
loop_
_entity.id
_entity.type
_entity.pdbx_description
1 polymer ?
#
loop_
_entity_poly.entity_id
_entity_poly.type
_entity_poly.pdbx_seq_one_letter_code
_entity_poly.pdbx_strand_id
1 'polypeptide(L)'
;MAETTHKAPSRGWQGAVLKLLRADDYEFTVTSTEKITEHYIRLGFTGGGVLTDRPVHPTMWVRLWFESNGKAHQRGYTLADPDPATDSFFIEFAVHDGAALRWALAAKPGDTISATFMGSKFAIPEPAPAGWLVAGDPASLPAINSLLDALSAASGPQVGATIWFEYSHDDDRDLPVRLRPQDTIHWIERGADGSALVEAVRAAATAKPDHFGWVALDSVNTRVVAEVFRTGFGLGKKRVKALAYWQVDAAPS
;
A
#
# COMPACT_ATOMS: atom_id res chain seq x y z
N MET A 1 45.30 -6.67 -3.29
CA MET A 1 43.98 -6.07 -3.00
C MET A 1 42.96 -7.15 -3.26
N ALA A 2 42.29 -7.66 -2.22
CA ALA A 2 41.35 -8.76 -2.34
C ALA A 2 39.95 -8.19 -2.58
N GLU A 3 39.34 -8.55 -3.71
CA GLU A 3 37.92 -8.31 -3.98
C GLU A 3 37.08 -9.14 -3.00
N THR A 4 36.43 -8.47 -2.06
CA THR A 4 35.33 -9.04 -1.28
C THR A 4 34.10 -9.10 -2.17
N THR A 5 33.87 -10.25 -2.80
CA THR A 5 32.57 -10.60 -3.38
C THR A 5 31.53 -10.69 -2.26
N HIS A 6 30.66 -9.68 -2.16
CA HIS A 6 29.47 -9.75 -1.31
C HIS A 6 28.53 -10.82 -1.87
N LYS A 7 28.54 -12.00 -1.23
CA LYS A 7 27.60 -13.09 -1.55
C LYS A 7 26.25 -12.71 -0.94
N ALA A 8 25.25 -12.47 -1.79
CA ALA A 8 23.88 -12.20 -1.35
C ALA A 8 23.40 -13.31 -0.38
N PRO A 9 22.81 -12.98 0.78
CA PRO A 9 22.42 -13.96 1.77
C PRO A 9 21.27 -14.85 1.26
N SER A 10 21.26 -16.10 1.74
CA SER A 10 20.27 -17.09 1.30
C SER A 10 18.87 -16.74 1.82
N ARG A 11 17.90 -16.53 0.92
CA ARG A 11 16.47 -16.23 1.22
C ARG A 11 15.69 -17.38 1.88
N GLY A 12 16.36 -18.45 2.35
CA GLY A 12 15.77 -19.58 3.06
C GLY A 12 14.64 -20.30 2.31
N TRP A 13 13.77 -20.99 3.06
CA TRP A 13 12.60 -21.70 2.53
C TRP A 13 11.63 -20.77 1.78
N GLN A 14 11.45 -19.53 2.25
CA GLN A 14 10.59 -18.54 1.59
C GLN A 14 11.12 -18.21 0.19
N GLY A 15 12.42 -17.96 0.05
CA GLY A 15 13.05 -17.75 -1.26
C GLY A 15 12.99 -18.98 -2.17
N ALA A 16 13.06 -20.18 -1.62
CA ALA A 16 12.89 -21.42 -2.40
C ALA A 16 11.45 -21.56 -2.94
N VAL A 17 10.45 -21.23 -2.11
CA VAL A 17 9.04 -21.23 -2.51
C VAL A 17 8.76 -20.16 -3.57
N LEU A 18 9.31 -18.95 -3.44
CA LEU A 18 9.14 -17.89 -4.45
C LEU A 18 9.81 -18.26 -5.79
N LYS A 19 11.02 -18.85 -5.76
CA LYS A 19 11.66 -19.37 -6.98
C LYS A 19 10.84 -20.48 -7.65
N LEU A 20 10.23 -21.37 -6.87
CA LEU A 20 9.35 -22.43 -7.37
C LEU A 20 8.07 -21.87 -8.03
N LEU A 21 7.64 -20.67 -7.63
CA LEU A 21 6.41 -20.01 -8.08
C LEU A 21 6.59 -19.08 -9.29
N ARG A 22 7.78 -19.02 -9.92
CA ARG A 22 8.10 -18.06 -11.01
C ARG A 22 7.86 -16.60 -10.61
N ALA A 23 8.25 -16.26 -9.39
CA ALA A 23 8.37 -14.86 -8.98
C ALA A 23 9.40 -14.17 -9.88
N ASP A 24 9.00 -13.10 -10.57
CA ASP A 24 9.96 -12.25 -11.26
C ASP A 24 10.63 -11.37 -10.21
N ASP A 25 11.94 -11.58 -10.09
CA ASP A 25 12.80 -10.84 -9.20
C ASP A 25 13.41 -9.66 -9.97
N TYR A 26 13.38 -8.49 -9.35
CA TYR A 26 13.93 -7.24 -9.85
C TYR A 26 14.94 -6.70 -8.84
N GLU A 27 15.85 -5.87 -9.32
CA GLU A 27 16.71 -5.05 -8.47
C GLU A 27 16.31 -3.60 -8.67
N PHE A 28 15.84 -2.96 -7.61
CA PHE A 28 15.51 -1.54 -7.64
C PHE A 28 16.70 -0.73 -7.14
N THR A 29 16.96 0.41 -7.78
CA THR A 29 18.03 1.33 -7.40
C THR A 29 17.45 2.65 -6.94
N VAL A 30 17.80 3.07 -5.73
CA VAL A 30 17.36 4.35 -5.15
C VAL A 30 17.88 5.51 -6.00
N THR A 31 17.02 6.47 -6.30
CA THR A 31 17.37 7.68 -7.08
C THR A 31 17.24 8.95 -6.25
N SER A 32 16.35 8.97 -5.25
CA SER A 32 16.11 10.14 -4.41
C SER A 32 15.53 9.76 -3.05
N THR A 33 15.67 10.67 -2.10
CA THR A 33 15.07 10.60 -0.76
C THR A 33 14.38 11.92 -0.48
N GLU A 34 13.12 11.86 -0.06
CA GLU A 34 12.30 13.02 0.26
C GLU A 34 11.57 12.77 1.59
N LYS A 35 11.57 13.79 2.46
CA LYS A 35 10.78 13.79 3.68
C LYS A 35 9.49 14.57 3.41
N ILE A 36 8.35 13.89 3.45
CA ILE A 36 7.03 14.48 3.19
C ILE A 36 6.50 15.13 4.47
N THR A 37 6.58 14.40 5.59
CA THR A 37 6.26 14.89 6.94
C THR A 37 7.30 14.36 7.93
N GLU A 38 7.17 14.63 9.23
CA GLU A 38 8.05 14.02 10.24
C GLU A 38 7.93 12.50 10.22
N HIS A 39 6.70 12.01 10.02
CA HIS A 39 6.37 10.60 10.09
C HIS A 39 6.13 9.94 8.72
N TYR A 40 6.61 10.55 7.62
CA TYR A 40 6.41 10.02 6.29
C TYR A 40 7.53 10.39 5.33
N ILE A 41 8.17 9.38 4.73
CA ILE A 41 9.25 9.56 3.75
C ILE A 41 8.92 8.87 2.44
N ARG A 42 9.51 9.38 1.36
CA ARG A 42 9.37 8.89 0.00
C ARG A 42 10.76 8.65 -0.59
N LEU A 43 10.95 7.49 -1.19
CA LEU A 43 12.16 7.16 -1.94
C LEU A 43 11.83 6.97 -3.41
N GLY A 44 12.61 7.58 -4.30
CA GLY A 44 12.54 7.34 -5.74
C GLY A 44 13.36 6.12 -6.14
N PHE A 45 12.93 5.42 -7.19
CA PHE A 45 13.59 4.23 -7.70
C PHE A 45 13.60 4.17 -9.23
N THR A 46 14.63 3.51 -9.77
CA THR A 46 14.52 2.80 -11.07
C THR A 46 14.22 1.32 -10.81
N GLY A 47 13.39 0.72 -11.67
CA GLY A 47 12.70 -0.54 -11.42
C GLY A 47 13.38 -1.81 -11.93
N GLY A 48 14.53 -1.70 -12.61
CA GLY A 48 15.22 -2.85 -13.18
C GLY A 48 14.41 -3.62 -14.24
N GLY A 49 13.47 -2.94 -14.93
CA GLY A 49 12.61 -3.48 -15.98
C GLY A 49 11.19 -3.84 -15.53
N VAL A 50 10.83 -3.66 -14.25
CA VAL A 50 9.53 -4.09 -13.71
C VAL A 50 8.34 -3.49 -14.44
N LEU A 51 8.39 -2.21 -14.82
CA LEU A 51 7.30 -1.54 -15.53
C LEU A 51 7.31 -1.82 -17.03
N THR A 52 8.42 -2.34 -17.57
CA THR A 52 8.48 -2.87 -18.94
C THR A 52 7.79 -4.23 -19.01
N ASP A 53 8.05 -5.09 -18.03
CA ASP A 53 7.50 -6.45 -17.98
C ASP A 53 6.04 -6.49 -17.53
N ARG A 54 5.65 -5.56 -16.64
CA ARG A 54 4.37 -5.58 -15.94
C ARG A 54 3.58 -4.29 -16.20
N PRO A 55 2.43 -4.38 -16.89
CA PRO A 55 1.54 -3.25 -17.07
C PRO A 55 1.12 -2.64 -15.73
N VAL A 56 1.22 -1.31 -15.63
CA VAL A 56 0.76 -0.56 -14.47
C VAL A 56 -0.74 -0.73 -14.29
N HIS A 57 -1.17 -0.91 -13.04
CA HIS A 57 -2.56 -0.88 -12.65
C HIS A 57 -2.74 -0.12 -11.33
N PRO A 58 -3.95 0.32 -10.99
CA PRO A 58 -4.18 1.02 -9.73
C PRO A 58 -3.85 0.09 -8.55
N THR A 59 -3.34 0.66 -7.47
CA THR A 59 -2.93 -0.06 -6.25
C THR A 59 -1.86 -1.14 -6.51
N MET A 60 -1.04 -0.98 -7.55
CA MET A 60 0.04 -1.91 -7.87
C MET A 60 1.10 -1.92 -6.77
N TRP A 61 1.54 -3.11 -6.38
CA TRP A 61 2.47 -3.29 -5.27
C TRP A 61 3.45 -4.42 -5.55
N VAL A 62 4.59 -4.35 -4.90
CA VAL A 62 5.71 -5.28 -4.99
C VAL A 62 6.16 -5.69 -3.60
N ARG A 63 6.96 -6.75 -3.51
CA ARG A 63 7.57 -7.19 -2.26
C ARG A 63 9.03 -6.76 -2.24
N LEU A 64 9.39 -5.86 -1.35
CA LEU A 64 10.79 -5.52 -1.11
C LEU A 64 11.39 -6.43 -0.04
N TRP A 65 12.63 -6.82 -0.24
CA TRP A 65 13.38 -7.71 0.65
C TRP A 65 14.40 -6.92 1.47
N PHE A 66 14.11 -6.77 2.76
CA PHE A 66 14.96 -6.10 3.73
C PHE A 66 15.79 -7.12 4.50
N GLU A 67 17.00 -6.73 4.90
CA GLU A 67 17.82 -7.53 5.80
C GLU A 67 17.75 -6.97 7.22
N SER A 68 17.58 -7.86 8.19
CA SER A 68 17.65 -7.51 9.62
C SER A 68 18.24 -8.67 10.39
N ASN A 69 19.30 -8.41 11.17
CA ASN A 69 19.96 -9.43 11.99
C ASN A 69 20.35 -10.70 11.20
N GLY A 70 20.85 -10.53 9.96
CA GLY A 70 21.24 -11.62 9.07
C GLY A 70 20.09 -12.44 8.48
N LYS A 71 18.84 -11.99 8.64
CA LYS A 71 17.64 -12.64 8.07
C LYS A 71 16.96 -11.72 7.06
N ALA A 72 16.47 -12.32 5.96
CA ALA A 72 15.68 -11.63 4.96
C ALA A 72 14.21 -11.53 5.41
N HIS A 73 13.64 -10.34 5.29
CA HIS A 73 12.26 -10.01 5.62
C HIS A 73 11.62 -9.29 4.44
N GLN A 74 10.51 -9.82 3.92
CA GLN A 74 9.77 -9.15 2.86
C GLN A 74 8.65 -8.25 3.40
N ARG A 75 8.41 -7.12 2.76
CA ARG A 75 7.25 -6.25 2.99
C ARG A 75 6.64 -5.80 1.66
N GLY A 76 5.31 -5.71 1.62
CA GLY A 76 4.59 -5.21 0.46
C GLY A 76 4.63 -3.69 0.43
N TYR A 77 4.97 -3.11 -0.72
CA TYR A 77 4.97 -1.67 -0.94
C TYR A 77 4.24 -1.33 -2.24
N THR A 78 3.40 -0.31 -2.19
CA THR A 78 2.70 0.20 -3.37
C THR A 78 3.64 1.07 -4.19
N LEU A 79 3.59 0.96 -5.52
CA LEU A 79 4.31 1.85 -6.42
C LEU A 79 3.55 3.17 -6.52
N ALA A 80 4.14 4.25 -6.03
CA ALA A 80 3.64 5.61 -6.19
C ALA A 80 4.17 6.20 -7.50
N ASP A 81 3.29 6.88 -8.25
CA ASP A 81 3.60 7.58 -9.51
C ASP A 81 4.49 6.77 -10.49
N PRO A 82 4.12 5.53 -10.84
CA PRO A 82 4.92 4.74 -11.78
C PRO A 82 4.89 5.33 -13.18
N ASP A 83 6.07 5.51 -13.77
CA ASP A 83 6.30 5.94 -15.14
C ASP A 83 6.96 4.81 -15.94
N PRO A 84 6.19 4.08 -16.77
CA PRO A 84 6.72 3.02 -17.63
C PRO A 84 7.74 3.51 -18.67
N ALA A 85 7.72 4.79 -19.06
CA ALA A 85 8.65 5.30 -20.07
C ALA A 85 10.08 5.38 -19.54
N THR A 86 10.24 5.58 -18.23
CA THR A 86 11.54 5.69 -17.56
C THR A 86 11.83 4.52 -16.61
N ASP A 87 10.88 3.58 -16.48
CA ASP A 87 10.89 2.51 -15.48
C ASP A 87 11.16 3.06 -14.07
N SER A 88 10.54 4.20 -13.75
CA SER A 88 10.71 4.89 -12.48
C SER A 88 9.41 4.96 -11.69
N PHE A 89 9.53 5.03 -10.36
CA PHE A 89 8.42 5.15 -9.43
C PHE A 89 8.96 5.58 -8.07
N PHE A 90 8.05 5.84 -7.13
CA PHE A 90 8.38 6.05 -5.74
C PHE A 90 7.84 4.92 -4.86
N ILE A 91 8.47 4.74 -3.71
CA ILE A 91 7.94 3.96 -2.60
C ILE A 91 7.88 4.85 -1.37
N GLU A 92 6.73 4.83 -0.71
CA GLU A 92 6.46 5.66 0.47
C GLU A 92 6.42 4.81 1.74
N PHE A 93 6.98 5.37 2.81
CA PHE A 93 7.15 4.72 4.09
C PHE A 93 6.52 5.59 5.18
N ALA A 94 5.43 5.10 5.76
CA ALA A 94 4.95 5.60 7.04
C ALA A 94 5.95 5.22 8.14
N VAL A 95 6.28 6.17 9.01
CA VAL A 95 7.25 5.99 10.08
C VAL A 95 6.65 5.11 11.18
N HIS A 96 7.13 3.88 11.24
CA HIS A 96 6.97 2.96 12.36
C HIS A 96 8.30 2.22 12.56
N ASP A 97 8.62 1.76 13.79
CA ASP A 97 9.86 0.99 13.99
C ASP A 97 9.83 -0.32 13.18
N GLY A 98 10.98 -0.69 12.62
CA GLY A 98 11.12 -1.89 11.81
C GLY A 98 12.28 -1.85 10.82
N ALA A 99 12.64 -3.03 10.31
CA ALA A 99 13.74 -3.19 9.35
C ALA A 99 13.56 -2.34 8.09
N ALA A 100 12.32 -2.22 7.61
CA ALA A 100 12.01 -1.49 6.39
C ALA A 100 12.21 0.02 6.54
N LEU A 101 11.69 0.62 7.62
CA LEU A 101 11.90 2.03 7.88
C LEU A 101 13.37 2.33 8.15
N ARG A 102 14.07 1.52 8.95
CA ARG A 102 15.51 1.73 9.23
C ARG A 102 16.34 1.70 7.96
N TRP A 103 16.03 0.78 7.04
CA TRP A 103 16.66 0.76 5.73
C TRP A 103 16.34 2.04 4.94
N ALA A 104 15.06 2.42 4.88
CA ALA A 104 14.62 3.59 4.10
C ALA A 104 15.21 4.91 4.60
N LEU A 105 15.37 5.08 5.92
CA LEU A 105 16.01 6.25 6.52
C LEU A 105 17.53 6.31 6.25
N ALA A 106 18.17 5.16 6.06
CA ALA A 106 19.60 5.08 5.77
C ALA A 106 19.92 5.13 4.26
N ALA A 107 18.93 4.86 3.42
CA ALA A 107 19.07 4.72 1.97
C ALA A 107 19.53 6.02 1.31
N LYS A 108 20.42 5.87 0.32
CA LYS A 108 20.98 6.94 -0.49
C LYS A 108 20.87 6.60 -1.97
N PRO A 109 20.87 7.61 -2.86
CA PRO A 109 20.93 7.36 -4.30
C PRO A 109 22.09 6.41 -4.66
N GLY A 110 21.78 5.37 -5.43
CA GLY A 110 22.70 4.29 -5.79
C GLY A 110 22.60 3.02 -4.93
N ASP A 111 21.98 3.09 -3.74
CA ASP A 111 21.68 1.89 -2.96
C ASP A 111 20.65 1.02 -3.69
N THR A 112 20.79 -0.30 -3.57
CA THR A 112 19.89 -1.26 -4.23
C THR A 112 19.06 -2.06 -3.23
N ILE A 113 17.89 -2.51 -3.68
CA ILE A 113 17.05 -3.44 -2.93
C ILE A 113 16.43 -4.47 -3.87
N SER A 114 16.44 -5.73 -3.43
CA SER A 114 15.75 -6.80 -4.13
C SER A 114 14.24 -6.61 -4.02
N ALA A 115 13.55 -6.74 -5.15
CA ALA A 115 12.10 -6.69 -5.24
C ALA A 115 11.56 -7.95 -5.94
N THR A 116 10.32 -8.30 -5.61
CA THR A 116 9.59 -9.38 -6.28
C THR A 116 8.20 -8.90 -6.66
N PHE A 117 7.81 -9.06 -7.92
CA PHE A 117 6.43 -8.85 -8.36
C PHE A 117 5.66 -10.18 -8.30
N MET A 118 4.72 -10.29 -7.35
CA MET A 118 3.87 -11.48 -7.24
C MET A 118 2.51 -11.18 -6.61
N GLY A 119 1.44 -11.42 -7.38
CA GLY A 119 0.07 -11.41 -6.88
C GLY A 119 -0.61 -10.04 -6.83
N SER A 120 0.06 -8.98 -7.27
CA SER A 120 -0.57 -7.68 -7.44
C SER A 120 -1.48 -7.70 -8.67
N LYS A 121 -2.75 -7.34 -8.46
CA LYS A 121 -3.76 -7.18 -9.50
C LYS A 121 -4.95 -6.41 -8.94
N PHE A 122 -5.39 -5.43 -9.70
CA PHE A 122 -6.63 -4.73 -9.46
C PHE A 122 -7.08 -4.04 -10.75
N ALA A 123 -8.39 -3.96 -10.95
CA ALA A 123 -9.01 -3.21 -12.02
C ALA A 123 -10.29 -2.58 -11.45
N ILE A 124 -10.67 -1.42 -12.01
CA ILE A 124 -11.95 -0.82 -11.70
C ILE A 124 -13.06 -1.81 -12.12
N PRO A 125 -14.02 -2.14 -11.23
CA PRO A 125 -15.08 -3.10 -11.56
C PRO A 125 -15.94 -2.62 -12.73
N GLU A 126 -16.37 -3.57 -13.55
CA GLU A 126 -17.40 -3.37 -14.57
C GLU A 126 -18.65 -4.19 -14.25
N PRO A 127 -19.86 -3.59 -14.28
CA PRO A 127 -20.12 -2.16 -14.51
C PRO A 127 -19.57 -1.29 -13.36
N ALA A 128 -19.28 -0.02 -13.69
CA ALA A 128 -18.76 0.95 -12.72
C ALA A 128 -19.71 1.07 -11.50
N PRO A 129 -19.17 1.13 -10.27
CA PRO A 129 -19.99 1.26 -9.07
C PRO A 129 -20.63 2.65 -8.98
N ALA A 130 -21.74 2.75 -8.23
CA ALA A 130 -22.43 4.02 -7.97
C ALA A 130 -21.68 4.94 -6.99
N GLY A 131 -20.63 4.44 -6.34
CA GLY A 131 -19.80 5.15 -5.37
C GLY A 131 -18.75 4.23 -4.76
N TRP A 132 -17.81 4.82 -4.02
CA TRP A 132 -16.72 4.09 -3.37
C TRP A 132 -16.75 4.27 -1.86
N LEU A 133 -16.49 3.18 -1.15
CA LEU A 133 -16.24 3.18 0.29
C LEU A 133 -14.78 2.76 0.49
N VAL A 134 -13.97 3.63 1.07
CA VAL A 134 -12.53 3.42 1.19
C VAL A 134 -12.14 3.52 2.66
N ALA A 135 -11.33 2.59 3.14
CA ALA A 135 -10.75 2.67 4.47
C ALA A 135 -9.25 2.40 4.42
N GLY A 136 -8.47 3.30 5.01
CA GLY A 136 -7.02 3.22 5.01
C GLY A 136 -6.34 4.09 6.05
N ASP A 137 -5.03 4.19 5.92
CA ASP A 137 -4.07 4.78 6.85
C ASP A 137 -2.83 5.26 6.04
N PRO A 138 -1.81 5.88 6.66
CA PRO A 138 -0.63 6.35 5.92
C PRO A 138 0.08 5.26 5.11
N ALA A 139 0.08 4.01 5.57
CA ALA A 139 0.71 2.89 4.85
C ALA A 139 0.00 2.56 3.53
N SER A 140 -1.30 2.86 3.43
CA SER A 140 -2.13 2.63 2.24
C SER A 140 -2.36 3.88 1.38
N LEU A 141 -1.84 5.05 1.80
CA LEU A 141 -1.95 6.31 1.05
C LEU A 141 -1.57 6.21 -0.43
N PRO A 142 -0.44 5.60 -0.84
CA PRO A 142 -0.09 5.52 -2.26
C PRO A 142 -1.12 4.74 -3.07
N ALA A 143 -1.70 3.69 -2.46
CA ALA A 143 -2.71 2.87 -3.11
C ALA A 143 -4.03 3.64 -3.25
N ILE A 144 -4.43 4.38 -2.21
CA ILE A 144 -5.61 5.26 -2.25
C ILE A 144 -5.42 6.33 -3.33
N ASN A 145 -4.27 7.01 -3.37
CA ASN A 145 -3.98 8.01 -4.40
C ASN A 145 -4.06 7.42 -5.81
N SER A 146 -3.40 6.29 -6.06
CA SER A 146 -3.47 5.61 -7.37
C SER A 146 -4.89 5.15 -7.74
N LEU A 147 -5.73 4.80 -6.74
CA LEU A 147 -7.13 4.48 -6.95
C LEU A 147 -7.91 5.74 -7.37
N LEU A 148 -7.76 6.85 -6.66
CA LEU A 148 -8.44 8.11 -6.97
C LEU A 148 -8.02 8.67 -8.34
N ASP A 149 -6.76 8.54 -8.72
CA ASP A 149 -6.26 8.90 -10.05
C ASP A 149 -6.91 8.04 -11.14
N ALA A 150 -7.01 6.73 -10.92
CA ALA A 150 -7.67 5.82 -11.86
C ALA A 150 -9.17 6.11 -12.00
N LEU A 151 -9.84 6.51 -10.92
CA LEU A 151 -11.24 6.94 -10.96
C LEU A 151 -11.41 8.27 -11.70
N SER A 152 -10.43 9.18 -11.61
CA SER A 152 -10.42 10.43 -12.37
C SER A 152 -10.26 10.18 -13.88
N ALA A 153 -9.38 9.23 -14.24
CA ALA A 153 -9.10 8.88 -15.63
C ALA A 153 -10.19 8.02 -16.29
N ALA A 154 -11.06 7.38 -15.50
CA ALA A 154 -12.11 6.52 -16.03
C ALA A 154 -13.17 7.30 -16.83
N SER A 155 -13.60 6.76 -17.97
CA SER A 155 -14.61 7.37 -18.84
C SER A 155 -16.05 7.27 -18.30
N GLY A 156 -16.24 6.67 -17.12
CA GLY A 156 -17.55 6.47 -16.50
C GLY A 156 -18.05 7.70 -15.73
N PRO A 157 -19.22 7.58 -15.05
CA PRO A 157 -19.72 8.62 -14.18
C PRO A 157 -18.72 8.99 -13.10
N GLN A 158 -18.56 10.29 -12.85
CA GLN A 158 -17.71 10.82 -11.79
C GLN A 158 -18.39 10.62 -10.43
N VAL A 159 -18.28 9.40 -9.90
CA VAL A 159 -18.83 9.03 -8.59
C VAL A 159 -17.85 9.37 -7.47
N GLY A 160 -18.40 9.75 -6.31
CA GLY A 160 -17.61 10.09 -5.13
C GLY A 160 -17.08 8.87 -4.37
N ALA A 161 -15.98 9.07 -3.66
CA ALA A 161 -15.45 8.17 -2.65
C ALA A 161 -15.67 8.73 -1.25
N THR A 162 -16.22 7.92 -0.34
CA THR A 162 -16.20 8.18 1.10
C THR A 162 -15.02 7.44 1.70
N ILE A 163 -14.07 8.18 2.26
CA ILE A 163 -12.79 7.68 2.74
C ILE A 163 -12.76 7.84 4.27
N TRP A 164 -12.60 6.74 5.00
CA TRP A 164 -12.19 6.77 6.41
C TRP A 164 -10.68 6.57 6.46
N PHE A 165 -9.95 7.62 6.83
CA PHE A 165 -8.50 7.63 6.85
C PHE A 165 -8.01 7.76 8.28
N GLU A 166 -7.35 6.73 8.78
CA GLU A 166 -6.78 6.71 10.11
C GLU A 166 -5.50 7.55 10.17
N TYR A 167 -5.26 8.26 11.27
CA TYR A 167 -3.99 8.92 11.55
C TYR A 167 -3.48 8.59 12.95
N SER A 168 -2.16 8.50 13.10
CA SER A 168 -1.49 8.25 14.40
C SER A 168 -0.66 9.43 14.86
N HIS A 169 -0.23 10.28 13.92
CA HIS A 169 0.54 11.49 14.18
C HIS A 169 -0.22 12.70 13.64
N ASP A 170 -0.04 13.86 14.26
CA ASP A 170 -0.78 15.06 13.85
C ASP A 170 -0.49 15.48 12.41
N ASP A 171 0.76 15.31 11.97
CA ASP A 171 1.26 15.62 10.62
C ASP A 171 0.81 14.61 9.55
N ASP A 172 0.25 13.46 9.92
CA ASP A 172 -0.39 12.55 8.95
C ASP A 172 -1.57 13.25 8.23
N ARG A 173 -2.19 14.24 8.87
CA ARG A 173 -3.29 15.03 8.27
C ARG A 173 -2.82 16.00 7.19
N ASP A 174 -1.53 16.27 7.12
CA ASP A 174 -0.90 17.08 6.07
C ASP A 174 -0.49 16.25 4.86
N LEU A 175 -0.67 14.92 4.89
CA LEU A 175 -0.34 14.03 3.78
C LEU A 175 -1.16 14.36 2.52
N PRO A 176 -0.55 14.31 1.33
CA PRO A 176 -1.19 14.74 0.08
C PRO A 176 -2.15 13.68 -0.46
N VAL A 177 -3.37 13.62 0.10
CA VAL A 177 -4.45 12.79 -0.45
C VAL A 177 -5.01 13.43 -1.72
N ARG A 178 -5.03 12.69 -2.83
CA ARG A 178 -5.47 13.16 -4.17
C ARG A 178 -6.99 13.17 -4.31
N LEU A 179 -7.66 13.85 -3.39
CA LEU A 179 -9.12 13.99 -3.40
C LEU A 179 -9.60 14.71 -4.66
N ARG A 180 -10.69 14.21 -5.22
CA ARG A 180 -11.45 14.88 -6.28
C ARG A 180 -12.56 15.72 -5.64
N PRO A 181 -13.15 16.71 -6.34
CA PRO A 181 -14.19 17.58 -5.76
C PRO A 181 -15.40 16.85 -5.16
N GLN A 182 -15.73 15.65 -5.65
CA GLN A 182 -16.83 14.81 -5.17
C GLN A 182 -16.46 13.82 -4.05
N ASP A 183 -15.19 13.78 -3.64
CA ASP A 183 -14.72 12.86 -2.59
C ASP A 183 -14.85 13.49 -1.21
N THR A 184 -15.09 12.64 -0.21
CA THR A 184 -15.15 13.02 1.20
C THR A 184 -14.14 12.20 1.98
N ILE A 185 -13.28 12.88 2.75
CA ILE A 185 -12.37 12.24 3.71
C ILE A 185 -12.83 12.50 5.15
N HIS A 186 -12.85 11.43 5.94
CA HIS A 186 -13.03 11.46 7.38
C HIS A 186 -11.70 11.05 8.02
N TRP A 187 -11.01 12.02 8.61
CA TRP A 187 -9.80 11.77 9.38
C TRP A 187 -10.17 11.24 10.75
N ILE A 188 -9.68 10.04 11.09
CA ILE A 188 -9.99 9.35 12.34
C ILE A 188 -8.70 9.11 13.12
N GLU A 189 -8.61 9.60 14.35
CA GLU A 189 -7.47 9.29 15.21
C GLU A 189 -7.46 7.80 15.55
N ARG A 190 -6.30 7.11 15.40
CA ARG A 190 -6.17 5.66 15.64
C ARG A 190 -6.56 5.27 17.06
N GLY A 191 -6.23 6.10 18.04
CA GLY A 191 -6.34 5.73 19.46
C GLY A 191 -5.44 4.53 19.80
N ALA A 192 -5.85 3.74 20.80
CA ALA A 192 -5.01 2.64 21.32
C ALA A 192 -4.87 1.45 20.36
N ASP A 193 -5.92 1.10 19.62
CA ASP A 193 -5.99 -0.15 18.84
C ASP A 193 -6.62 0.01 17.44
N GLY A 194 -6.93 1.24 17.01
CA GLY A 194 -7.62 1.49 15.74
C GLY A 194 -9.12 1.22 15.77
N SER A 195 -9.70 0.94 16.95
CA SER A 195 -11.15 0.73 17.09
C SER A 195 -11.98 1.94 16.66
N ALA A 196 -11.46 3.16 16.80
CA ALA A 196 -12.15 4.39 16.41
C ALA A 196 -12.55 4.40 14.92
N LEU A 197 -11.68 3.94 14.02
CA LEU A 197 -12.01 3.84 12.60
C LEU A 197 -13.12 2.81 12.36
N VAL A 198 -13.04 1.66 13.03
CA VAL A 198 -14.08 0.61 12.94
C VAL A 198 -15.44 1.17 13.37
N GLU A 199 -15.50 1.86 14.50
CA GLU A 199 -16.74 2.44 15.02
C GLU A 199 -17.28 3.55 14.11
N ALA A 200 -16.41 4.40 13.56
CA ALA A 200 -16.81 5.41 12.58
C ALA A 200 -17.43 4.79 11.32
N VAL A 201 -16.83 3.72 10.80
CA VAL A 201 -17.36 2.98 9.65
C VAL A 201 -18.70 2.31 9.97
N ARG A 202 -18.83 1.72 11.17
CA ARG A 202 -20.09 1.09 11.63
C ARG A 202 -21.20 2.12 11.78
N ALA A 203 -20.91 3.27 12.39
CA ALA A 203 -21.89 4.33 12.59
C ALA A 203 -22.41 4.92 11.27
N ALA A 204 -21.57 4.94 10.23
CA ALA A 204 -21.95 5.40 8.90
C ALA A 204 -22.65 4.31 8.03
N ALA A 205 -22.76 3.07 8.52
CA ALA A 205 -23.29 1.97 7.74
C ALA A 205 -24.75 2.19 7.36
N THR A 206 -25.00 2.29 6.05
CA THR A 206 -26.33 2.33 5.44
C THR A 206 -26.25 1.57 4.12
N ALA A 207 -27.32 0.85 3.77
CA ALA A 207 -27.34 0.01 2.58
C ALA A 207 -26.97 0.79 1.31
N LYS A 208 -25.89 0.36 0.66
CA LYS A 208 -25.31 0.93 -0.56
C LYS A 208 -24.88 -0.21 -1.51
N PRO A 209 -25.77 -1.16 -1.86
CA PRO A 209 -25.40 -2.43 -2.51
C PRO A 209 -24.73 -2.28 -3.89
N ASP A 210 -24.81 -1.09 -4.49
CA ASP A 210 -24.24 -0.65 -5.76
C ASP A 210 -22.88 0.08 -5.63
N HIS A 211 -22.35 0.28 -4.41
CA HIS A 211 -21.01 0.87 -4.15
C HIS A 211 -19.88 -0.18 -4.08
N PHE A 212 -18.64 0.19 -4.37
CA PHE A 212 -17.50 -0.74 -4.20
C PHE A 212 -16.67 -0.37 -2.98
N GLY A 213 -16.31 -1.39 -2.19
CA GLY A 213 -15.48 -1.25 -1.00
C GLY A 213 -14.01 -1.53 -1.29
N TRP A 214 -13.11 -0.65 -0.87
CA TRP A 214 -11.67 -0.87 -0.88
C TRP A 214 -11.10 -0.65 0.53
N VAL A 215 -10.36 -1.62 1.06
CA VAL A 215 -9.87 -1.58 2.44
C VAL A 215 -8.41 -2.03 2.50
N ALA A 216 -7.56 -1.21 3.10
CA ALA A 216 -6.19 -1.57 3.42
C ALA A 216 -5.74 -0.90 4.72
N LEU A 217 -5.68 -1.68 5.80
CA LEU A 217 -5.29 -1.26 7.15
C LEU A 217 -4.35 -2.33 7.74
N ASP A 218 -4.19 -2.35 9.06
CA ASP A 218 -3.68 -3.53 9.76
C ASP A 218 -4.57 -4.76 9.55
N SER A 219 -4.01 -5.94 9.84
CA SER A 219 -4.65 -7.22 9.60
C SER A 219 -5.95 -7.45 10.37
N VAL A 220 -6.13 -6.83 11.53
CA VAL A 220 -7.34 -6.97 12.36
C VAL A 220 -8.41 -6.04 11.80
N ASN A 221 -8.12 -4.74 11.71
CA ASN A 221 -9.07 -3.73 11.29
C ASN A 221 -9.49 -3.90 9.82
N THR A 222 -8.59 -4.35 8.94
CA THR A 222 -8.94 -4.72 7.55
C THR A 222 -10.06 -5.76 7.51
N ARG A 223 -9.97 -6.80 8.35
CA ARG A 223 -10.97 -7.88 8.36
C ARG A 223 -12.31 -7.38 8.87
N VAL A 224 -12.29 -6.58 9.94
CA VAL A 224 -13.50 -6.04 10.57
C VAL A 224 -14.21 -5.07 9.64
N VAL A 225 -13.50 -4.08 9.08
CA VAL A 225 -14.06 -3.09 8.16
C VAL A 225 -14.59 -3.74 6.89
N ALA A 226 -13.85 -4.71 6.32
CA ALA A 226 -14.33 -5.44 5.16
C ALA A 226 -15.63 -6.19 5.44
N GLU A 227 -15.84 -6.68 6.67
CA GLU A 227 -17.10 -7.30 7.07
C GLU A 227 -18.24 -6.29 7.22
N VAL A 228 -17.97 -5.10 7.77
CA VAL A 228 -18.95 -4.01 7.84
C VAL A 228 -19.36 -3.56 6.43
N PHE A 229 -18.42 -3.44 5.50
CA PHE A 229 -18.74 -3.17 4.08
C PHE A 229 -19.63 -4.27 3.48
N ARG A 230 -19.31 -5.55 3.69
CA ARG A 230 -20.12 -6.65 3.14
C ARG A 230 -21.54 -6.68 3.68
N THR A 231 -21.70 -6.48 4.98
CA THR A 231 -22.97 -6.72 5.70
C THR A 231 -23.72 -5.44 6.01
N GLY A 232 -23.09 -4.49 6.70
CA GLY A 232 -23.68 -3.21 7.08
C GLY A 232 -24.01 -2.31 5.88
N PHE A 233 -23.11 -2.24 4.90
CA PHE A 233 -23.37 -1.52 3.64
C PHE A 233 -24.02 -2.40 2.55
N GLY A 234 -24.12 -3.72 2.79
CA GLY A 234 -24.77 -4.64 1.85
C GLY A 234 -24.02 -4.86 0.53
N LEU A 235 -22.71 -4.61 0.48
CA LEU A 235 -21.92 -4.73 -0.76
C LEU A 235 -21.79 -6.18 -1.26
N GLY A 236 -21.81 -7.14 -0.32
CA GLY A 236 -21.49 -8.53 -0.60
C GLY A 236 -20.00 -8.79 -0.93
N LYS A 237 -19.61 -10.06 -1.00
CA LYS A 237 -18.19 -10.47 -1.12
C LYS A 237 -17.50 -10.00 -2.42
N LYS A 238 -18.23 -9.93 -3.53
CA LYS A 238 -17.67 -9.60 -4.85
C LYS A 238 -17.39 -8.11 -5.04
N ARG A 239 -17.91 -7.26 -4.16
CA ARG A 239 -17.83 -5.79 -4.28
C ARG A 239 -16.98 -5.18 -3.16
N VAL A 240 -16.10 -5.98 -2.56
CA VAL A 240 -15.12 -5.55 -1.56
C VAL A 240 -13.74 -6.11 -1.92
N LYS A 241 -12.78 -5.22 -2.16
CA LYS A 241 -11.36 -5.54 -2.21
C LYS A 241 -10.75 -5.20 -0.84
N ALA A 242 -10.19 -6.20 -0.17
CA ALA A 242 -9.52 -6.02 1.11
C ALA A 242 -8.13 -6.65 1.07
N LEU A 243 -7.12 -5.93 1.55
CA LEU A 243 -5.75 -6.42 1.69
C LEU A 243 -5.14 -5.84 2.96
N ALA A 244 -4.72 -6.70 3.89
CA ALA A 244 -4.01 -6.24 5.07
C ALA A 244 -2.60 -5.79 4.69
N TYR A 245 -2.26 -4.53 4.97
CA TYR A 245 -0.97 -3.95 4.60
C TYR A 245 0.11 -4.21 5.66
N TRP A 246 -0.30 -4.27 6.92
CA TRP A 246 0.60 -4.55 8.02
C TRP A 246 -0.07 -5.40 9.11
N GLN A 247 0.71 -5.85 10.07
CA GLN A 247 0.24 -6.64 11.21
C GLN A 247 0.56 -5.88 12.48
N VAL A 248 -0.40 -5.81 13.40
CA VAL A 248 -0.12 -5.37 14.76
C VAL A 248 0.83 -6.39 15.37
N ASP A 249 1.94 -5.93 15.94
CA ASP A 249 2.84 -6.82 16.66
C ASP A 249 2.05 -7.53 17.77
N ALA A 250 2.26 -8.84 17.90
CA ALA A 250 1.69 -9.55 19.03
C ALA A 250 2.23 -8.90 20.31
N ALA A 251 1.33 -8.55 21.24
CA ALA A 251 1.76 -8.13 22.58
C ALA A 251 2.76 -9.16 23.10
N PRO A 252 3.90 -8.74 23.70
CA PRO A 252 4.85 -9.68 24.26
C PRO A 252 4.10 -10.57 25.25
N SER A 253 4.16 -11.88 25.00
CA SER A 253 3.62 -12.93 25.87
C SER A 253 4.25 -12.90 27.25
#